data_AF-A0A932RNM5-F1
#
_entry.id   AF-A0A932RNM5-F1
#
_cell.length_a   1.000
_cell.length_b   1.000
_cell.length_c   1.000
_cell.angle_alpha   90.00
_cell.angle_beta   90.00
_cell.angle_gamma   90.00
#
_symmetry.space_group_name_H-M   'P 1'
#
loop_
_entity.id
_entity.type
_entity.pdbx_description
1 polymer ?
#
loop_
_entity_poly.entity_id
_entity_poly.type
_entity_poly.pdbx_seq_one_letter_code
_entity_poly.pdbx_strand_id
1 'polypeptide(L)'
;MSDLNFKVAIRPTNKPGALRAHADVQFEFPNGTITLLGFAVIQKDGMPPWVGLPSKPGNIQGKFFPVIEVEGPIRERILKAILDAFNMAGVR
;
A
#
# COMPACT_ATOMS: atom_id res chain seq x y z
N MET A 1 22.78 -10.46 -1.69
CA MET A 1 21.65 -9.86 -0.96
C MET A 1 20.53 -10.88 -0.96
N SER A 2 20.06 -11.30 0.19
CA SER A 2 18.92 -12.22 0.29
C SER A 2 17.70 -11.59 -0.36
N ASP A 3 17.00 -12.32 -1.23
CA ASP A 3 15.75 -11.88 -1.81
C ASP A 3 14.73 -11.69 -0.69
N LEU A 4 14.49 -10.44 -0.30
CA LEU A 4 13.44 -10.12 0.65
C LEU A 4 12.10 -10.52 0.01
N ASN A 5 11.48 -11.57 0.56
CA ASN A 5 10.20 -12.07 0.12
C ASN A 5 9.09 -11.44 0.96
N PHE A 6 8.04 -10.96 0.32
CA PHE A 6 6.88 -10.40 1.00
C PHE A 6 5.61 -10.69 0.22
N LYS A 7 4.49 -10.75 0.94
CA LYS A 7 3.15 -11.00 0.39
C LYS A 7 2.33 -9.72 0.44
N VAL A 8 1.43 -9.57 -0.53
CA VAL A 8 0.48 -8.46 -0.57
C VAL A 8 -0.94 -9.02 -0.48
N ALA A 9 -1.75 -8.44 0.41
CA ALA A 9 -3.17 -8.70 0.48
C ALA A 9 -3.95 -7.43 0.06
N ILE A 10 -4.82 -7.55 -0.94
CA ILE A 10 -5.68 -6.47 -1.42
C ILE A 10 -7.06 -6.59 -0.79
N ARG A 11 -7.58 -5.48 -0.27
CA ARG A 11 -8.91 -5.34 0.34
C ARG A 11 -9.69 -4.26 -0.41
N PRO A 12 -10.51 -4.62 -1.40
CA PRO A 12 -11.31 -3.65 -2.16
C PRO A 12 -12.24 -2.86 -1.23
N THR A 13 -12.52 -1.60 -1.59
CA THR A 13 -13.56 -0.81 -0.92
C THR A 13 -14.74 -0.60 -1.87
N ASN A 14 -15.95 -0.71 -1.32
CA ASN A 14 -17.19 -0.41 -2.03
C ASN A 14 -17.60 1.07 -1.88
N LYS A 15 -16.83 1.86 -1.12
CA LYS A 15 -17.12 3.29 -0.92
C LYS A 15 -16.86 4.05 -2.22
N PRO A 16 -17.78 4.94 -2.63
CA PRO A 16 -17.54 5.79 -3.79
C PRO A 16 -16.36 6.73 -3.54
N GLY A 17 -15.61 7.03 -4.60
CA GLY A 17 -14.50 7.97 -4.57
C GLY A 17 -13.22 7.40 -5.20
N ALA A 18 -12.11 8.09 -4.96
CA ALA A 18 -10.83 7.74 -5.57
C ALA A 18 -10.13 6.55 -4.89
N LEU A 19 -10.47 6.22 -3.64
CA LEU A 19 -9.90 5.06 -2.95
C LEU A 19 -10.55 3.79 -3.48
N ARG A 20 -9.77 2.87 -4.05
CA ARG A 20 -10.26 1.62 -4.65
C ARG A 20 -10.00 0.40 -3.79
N ALA A 21 -8.89 0.39 -3.05
CA ALA A 21 -8.58 -0.68 -2.12
C ALA A 21 -7.66 -0.20 -0.99
N HIS A 22 -7.64 -0.96 0.10
CA HIS A 22 -6.50 -0.99 1.00
C HIS A 22 -5.60 -2.17 0.64
N ALA A 23 -4.31 -2.04 0.94
CA ALA A 23 -3.34 -3.10 0.76
C ALA A 23 -2.51 -3.27 2.05
N ASP A 24 -2.19 -4.52 2.36
CA ASP A 24 -1.27 -4.85 3.43
C ASP A 24 -0.08 -5.62 2.88
N VAL A 25 1.09 -5.39 3.47
CA VAL A 25 2.35 -5.98 3.02
C VAL A 25 2.95 -6.76 4.19
N GLN A 26 3.10 -8.06 4.02
CA GLN A 26 3.67 -8.95 5.04
C GLN A 26 5.06 -9.40 4.64
N PHE A 27 6.05 -9.06 5.47
CA PHE A 27 7.42 -9.54 5.38
C PHE A 27 7.58 -10.80 6.24
N GLU A 28 8.23 -11.80 5.68
CA GLU A 28 8.58 -13.04 6.37
C GLU A 28 10.06 -13.04 6.73
N PHE A 29 10.37 -13.30 7.99
CA PHE A 29 11.70 -13.43 8.54
C PHE A 29 11.84 -14.80 9.22
N PRO A 30 13.06 -15.34 9.41
CA PRO A 30 13.25 -16.64 10.05
C PRO A 30 12.64 -16.76 11.46
N ASN A 31 12.52 -15.63 12.17
CA ASN A 31 12.03 -15.56 13.55
C ASN A 31 10.64 -14.94 13.69
N GLY A 32 9.94 -14.66 12.58
CA GLY A 32 8.60 -14.08 12.65
C GLY A 32 8.19 -13.30 11.41
N THR A 33 7.09 -12.57 11.52
CA THR A 33 6.54 -11.79 10.41
C THR A 33 6.24 -10.37 10.83
N ILE A 34 6.48 -9.41 9.94
CA ILE A 34 6.04 -8.02 10.11
C ILE A 34 4.98 -7.74 9.06
N THR A 35 3.83 -7.22 9.47
CA THR A 35 2.79 -6.78 8.53
C THR A 35 2.64 -5.27 8.61
N LEU A 36 2.87 -4.60 7.48
CA LEU A 36 2.59 -3.18 7.30
C LEU A 36 1.17 -3.05 6.76
N LEU A 37 0.29 -2.41 7.55
CA LEU A 37 -1.13 -2.35 7.26
C LEU A 37 -1.53 -1.01 6.65
N GLY A 38 -2.55 -1.04 5.79
CA GLY A 38 -3.31 0.15 5.43
C GLY A 38 -2.67 1.05 4.37
N PHE A 39 -1.90 0.48 3.44
CA PHE A 39 -1.58 1.19 2.20
C PHE A 39 -2.88 1.50 1.46
N ALA A 40 -2.97 2.68 0.85
CA ALA A 40 -4.15 3.09 0.09
C ALA A 40 -3.87 2.94 -1.41
N VAL A 41 -4.67 2.16 -2.12
CA VAL A 41 -4.64 2.13 -3.59
C VAL A 41 -5.69 3.11 -4.11
N ILE A 42 -5.23 4.13 -4.81
CA ILE A 42 -6.03 5.28 -5.22
C ILE A 42 -6.04 5.36 -6.74
N GLN A 43 -7.22 5.55 -7.33
CA GLN A 43 -7.41 5.73 -8.76
C GLN A 43 -8.50 6.78 -9.01
N LYS A 44 -8.10 7.89 -9.63
CA LYS A 44 -9.00 8.94 -10.12
C LYS A 44 -9.31 8.71 -11.59
N ASP A 45 -10.42 9.28 -12.05
CA ASP A 45 -10.84 9.16 -13.45
C ASP A 45 -9.76 9.68 -14.39
N GLY A 46 -9.42 8.87 -15.39
CA GLY A 46 -8.38 9.17 -16.37
C GLY A 46 -6.93 9.08 -15.87
N MET A 47 -6.69 8.69 -14.61
CA MET A 47 -5.33 8.52 -14.06
C MET A 47 -5.01 7.05 -13.77
N PRO A 48 -3.73 6.62 -13.94
CA PRO A 48 -3.30 5.32 -13.48
C PRO A 48 -3.40 5.22 -11.95
N PRO A 49 -3.62 4.02 -11.38
CA PRO A 49 -3.64 3.83 -9.95
C PRO A 49 -2.27 4.13 -9.34
N TRP A 50 -2.26 4.68 -8.12
CA TRP A 50 -1.05 4.88 -7.32
C TRP A 50 -1.29 4.47 -5.87
N VAL A 51 -0.19 4.30 -5.13
CA VAL A 51 -0.23 3.84 -3.74
C VAL A 51 0.15 4.98 -2.79
N GLY A 52 -0.74 5.29 -1.85
CA GLY A 52 -0.46 6.13 -0.70
C GLY A 52 0.06 5.30 0.47
N LEU A 53 1.13 5.79 1.13
CA LEU A 53 1.64 5.15 2.34
C LEU A 53 0.68 5.36 3.53
N PRO A 54 0.64 4.44 4.49
CA PRO A 54 -0.07 4.59 5.75
C PRO A 54 0.29 5.92 6.44
N SER A 55 -0.73 6.72 6.70
CA SER A 55 -0.59 8.01 7.37
C SER A 55 -1.79 8.26 8.27
N LYS A 56 -1.63 9.14 9.26
CA LYS A 56 -2.69 9.55 10.17
C LYS A 56 -2.92 11.06 10.07
N PRO A 57 -4.16 11.54 10.17
CA PRO A 57 -4.42 12.96 10.25
C PRO A 57 -3.74 13.53 11.50
N GLY A 58 -3.07 14.66 11.33
CA GLY A 58 -2.48 15.41 12.42
C GLY A 58 -3.47 16.36 13.10
N ASN A 59 -2.99 17.04 14.15
CA ASN A 59 -3.76 18.08 14.83
C ASN A 59 -3.92 19.35 13.98
N ILE A 60 -3.16 19.48 12.90
CA ILE A 60 -3.25 20.60 11.95
C ILE A 60 -4.07 20.12 10.76
N GLN A 61 -5.17 20.83 10.44
CA GLN A 61 -6.05 20.49 9.33
C GLN A 61 -5.26 20.35 8.02
N GLY A 62 -5.51 19.26 7.30
CA GLY A 62 -4.85 18.95 6.03
C GLY A 62 -3.41 18.43 6.14
N LYS A 63 -2.82 18.41 7.35
CA LYS A 63 -1.52 17.78 7.57
C LYS A 63 -1.70 16.33 8.00
N PHE A 64 -0.92 15.46 7.38
CA PHE A 64 -0.86 14.03 7.68
C PHE A 64 0.54 13.69 8.19
N PHE A 65 0.59 12.83 9.21
CA PHE A 65 1.83 12.25 9.72
C PHE A 65 2.02 10.86 9.14
N PRO A 66 3.21 10.54 8.58
CA PRO A 66 3.51 9.19 8.14
C PRO A 66 3.47 8.23 9.35
N VAL A 67 2.85 7.07 9.17
CA VAL A 67 2.90 5.99 10.17
C VAL A 67 4.12 5.10 9.93
N ILE A 68 4.51 4.99 8.66
CA ILE A 68 5.71 4.27 8.23
C ILE A 68 6.47 5.15 7.24
N GLU A 69 7.79 4.95 7.21
CA GLU A 69 8.66 5.48 6.20
C GLU A 69 9.33 4.31 5.49
N VAL A 70 9.38 4.38 4.16
CA VAL A 70 9.96 3.33 3.32
C VAL A 70 10.76 4.03 2.24
N GLU A 71 12.05 3.74 2.17
CA GLU A 71 12.99 4.45 1.30
C GLU A 71 13.84 3.49 0.46
N GLY A 72 14.44 3.99 -0.62
CA GLY A 72 15.31 3.22 -1.49
C GLY A 72 14.59 2.13 -2.30
N PRO A 73 15.33 1.13 -2.82
CA PRO A 73 14.79 0.13 -3.77
C PRO A 73 13.65 -0.73 -3.20
N ILE A 74 13.61 -0.94 -1.89
CA ILE A 74 12.53 -1.70 -1.24
C ILE A 74 11.19 -0.96 -1.39
N ARG A 75 11.18 0.37 -1.38
CA ARG A 75 9.98 1.19 -1.60
C ARG A 75 9.37 0.88 -2.95
N GLU A 76 10.17 0.97 -4.02
CA GLU A 76 9.72 0.72 -5.38
C GLU A 76 9.18 -0.71 -5.55
N ARG A 77 9.88 -1.69 -4.96
CA ARG A 77 9.45 -3.09 -4.97
C ARG A 77 8.08 -3.28 -4.31
N ILE A 78 7.86 -2.68 -3.13
CA ILE A 78 6.58 -2.75 -2.41
C ILE A 78 5.47 -2.09 -3.22
N LEU A 79 5.69 -0.85 -3.68
CA LEU A 79 4.66 -0.10 -4.42
C LEU A 79 4.27 -0.82 -5.71
N LYS A 80 5.26 -1.35 -6.45
CA LYS A 80 5.02 -2.15 -7.65
C LYS A 80 4.21 -3.41 -7.34
N ALA A 81 4.61 -4.18 -6.33
CA ALA A 81 3.92 -5.40 -5.95
C ALA A 81 2.45 -5.15 -5.52
N ILE A 82 2.18 -4.03 -4.84
CA ILE A 82 0.82 -3.63 -4.50
C ILE A 82 -0.01 -3.35 -5.75
N LEU A 83 0.52 -2.58 -6.70
CA LEU A 83 -0.17 -2.25 -7.94
C LEU A 83 -0.39 -3.49 -8.82
N ASP A 84 0.59 -4.37 -8.91
CA ASP A 84 0.45 -5.65 -9.63
C ASP A 84 -0.65 -6.50 -9.00
N ALA A 85 -0.65 -6.65 -7.67
CA ALA A 85 -1.69 -7.39 -6.95
C ALA A 85 -3.09 -6.79 -7.12
N PHE A 86 -3.19 -5.46 -7.10
CA PHE A 86 -4.43 -4.73 -7.35
C PHE A 86 -4.97 -4.99 -8.75
N ASN A 87 -4.12 -4.92 -9.78
CA ASN A 87 -4.51 -5.19 -11.15
C ASN A 87 -4.97 -6.63 -11.36
N MET A 88 -4.28 -7.60 -10.74
CA MET A 88 -4.66 -9.02 -10.78
C MET A 88 -5.99 -9.31 -10.06
N ALA A 89 -6.30 -8.56 -9.00
CA ALA A 89 -7.55 -8.71 -8.26
C ALA A 89 -8.80 -8.23 -9.04
N GLY A 90 -8.62 -7.56 -10.18
CA GLY A 90 -9.74 -7.12 -11.04
C GLY A 90 -10.60 -6.02 -10.43
N VAL A 91 -10.07 -5.30 -9.44
CA VAL A 91 -10.77 -4.20 -8.75
C VAL A 91 -10.82 -2.98 -9.68
N ARG A 92 -12.01 -2.43 -9.93
CA ARG A 92 -12.25 -1.24 -10.76
C ARG A 92 -13.02 -0.19 -9.97
#